data_AF-A0A349Q8B9-F1
#
_entry.id   AF-A0A349Q8B9-F1
#
_cell.length_a   1.000
_cell.length_b   1.000
_cell.length_c   1.000
_cell.angle_alpha   90.00
_cell.angle_beta   90.00
_cell.angle_gamma   90.00
#
_symmetry.space_group_name_H-M   'P 1'
#
loop_
_entity.id
_entity.type
_entity.pdbx_description
1 polymer ?
#
loop_
_entity_poly.entity_id
_entity_poly.type
_entity_poly.pdbx_seq_one_letter_code
_entity_poly.pdbx_strand_id
1 'polypeptide(L)'
;MTDHYSQTIDVEVSQKMRQLQWAGITMILASLGFILISAFYSWYFMFGFAALLVGGAVCIHFYNKTAKEYTYEFSPSRLKVIEKDVVNRQRVYLDLLWKDVCGFEIMNDVYDEKSDLLCASKAYESGVWQIVFKVDNEKKRLLFAPDDYLVLLIKEIANNGENNK
;
A
#
# COMPACT_ATOMS: atom_id res chain seq x y z
N MET A 1 30.71 4.57 -0.98
CA MET A 1 29.43 4.02 -0.51
C MET A 1 28.36 5.00 -0.92
N THR A 2 27.25 4.52 -1.46
CA THR A 2 26.13 5.36 -1.89
C THR A 2 25.34 5.72 -0.65
N ASP A 3 25.37 6.99 -0.24
CA ASP A 3 24.72 7.44 0.99
C ASP A 3 23.18 7.39 0.90
N HIS A 4 22.65 7.34 -0.32
CA HIS A 4 21.22 7.24 -0.60
C HIS A 4 20.98 6.40 -1.85
N TYR A 5 20.07 5.44 -1.76
CA TYR A 5 19.59 4.66 -2.91
C TYR A 5 18.06 4.67 -2.90
N SER A 6 17.44 4.79 -4.07
CA SER A 6 15.99 4.77 -4.19
C SER A 6 15.56 3.84 -5.30
N GLN A 7 14.64 2.93 -4.99
CA GLN A 7 14.03 2.02 -5.96
C GLN A 7 12.52 2.24 -5.96
N THR A 8 11.89 2.29 -7.13
CA THR A 8 10.43 2.38 -7.25
C THR A 8 9.88 1.11 -7.89
N ILE A 9 8.78 0.62 -7.35
CA ILE A 9 8.07 -0.56 -7.82
C ILE A 9 6.61 -0.21 -8.04
N ASP A 10 6.12 -0.56 -9.23
CA ASP A 10 4.72 -0.47 -9.56
C ASP A 10 3.96 -1.67 -8.98
N VAL A 11 2.84 -1.40 -8.33
CA VAL A 11 1.95 -2.40 -7.76
C VAL A 11 0.68 -2.48 -8.59
N GLU A 12 0.31 -3.70 -8.97
CA GLU A 12 -0.94 -3.93 -9.68
C GLU A 12 -2.13 -3.68 -8.73
N VAL A 13 -3.00 -2.75 -9.12
CA VAL A 13 -4.23 -2.48 -8.37
C VAL A 13 -5.13 -3.71 -8.39
N SER A 14 -5.45 -4.24 -7.20
CA SER A 14 -6.28 -5.43 -7.06
C SER A 14 -7.59 -5.34 -7.84
N GLN A 15 -7.97 -6.44 -8.49
CA GLN A 15 -9.23 -6.55 -9.24
C GLN A 15 -10.45 -6.17 -8.39
N LYS A 16 -10.43 -6.46 -7.08
CA LYS A 16 -11.49 -6.04 -6.13
C LYS A 16 -11.62 -4.52 -6.05
N MET A 17 -10.50 -3.80 -6.00
CA MET A 17 -10.52 -2.33 -5.96
C MET A 17 -11.01 -1.75 -7.29
N ARG A 18 -10.62 -2.34 -8.41
CA ARG A 18 -11.14 -1.95 -9.73
C ARG A 18 -12.65 -2.20 -9.85
N GLN A 19 -13.17 -3.31 -9.31
CA GLN A 19 -14.61 -3.56 -9.21
C GLN A 19 -15.32 -2.52 -8.34
N LEU A 20 -14.71 -2.12 -7.21
CA LEU A 20 -15.24 -1.07 -6.34
C LEU A 20 -15.35 0.28 -7.07
N GLN A 21 -14.35 0.62 -7.91
CA GLN A 21 -14.40 1.80 -8.76
C GLN A 21 -15.59 1.75 -9.73
N TRP A 22 -15.75 0.63 -10.45
CA TRP A 22 -16.88 0.45 -11.37
C TRP A 22 -18.23 0.48 -10.65
N ALA A 23 -18.34 -0.14 -9.49
CA ALA A 23 -19.53 -0.09 -8.65
C ALA A 23 -19.84 1.35 -8.20
N GLY A 24 -18.83 2.14 -7.84
CA GLY A 24 -19.00 3.55 -7.51
C GLY A 24 -19.51 4.38 -8.69
N ILE A 25 -18.93 4.18 -9.87
CA ILE A 25 -19.34 4.87 -11.11
C ILE A 25 -20.78 4.51 -11.48
N THR A 26 -21.15 3.23 -11.44
CA THR A 26 -22.52 2.79 -11.76
C THR A 26 -23.53 3.32 -10.75
N MET A 27 -23.17 3.42 -9.47
CA MET A 27 -24.04 3.99 -8.44
C MET A 27 -24.30 5.49 -8.65
N ILE A 28 -23.29 6.25 -9.07
CA ILE A 28 -23.45 7.68 -9.44
C ILE A 28 -24.29 7.83 -10.71
N LEU A 29 -24.07 6.98 -11.72
CA LEU A 29 -24.92 6.96 -12.92
C LEU A 29 -26.38 6.63 -12.59
N ALA A 30 -26.61 5.65 -11.70
CA ALA A 30 -27.93 5.30 -11.23
C ALA A 30 -28.58 6.45 -10.45
N SER A 31 -27.81 7.19 -9.64
CA SER A 31 -28.33 8.33 -8.87
C SER A 31 -28.89 9.43 -9.80
N LEU A 32 -28.25 9.70 -10.92
CA LEU A 32 -28.76 10.65 -11.94
C LEU A 32 -30.16 10.24 -12.45
N GLY A 33 -30.44 8.94 -12.56
CA GLY A 33 -31.77 8.43 -12.93
C GLY A 33 -32.86 8.79 -11.90
N PHE A 34 -32.52 8.82 -10.61
CA PHE A 34 -33.46 9.23 -9.55
C PHE A 34 -33.85 10.70 -9.64
N ILE A 35 -32.98 11.57 -10.18
CA ILE A 35 -33.31 12.98 -10.42
C ILE A 35 -34.46 13.07 -11.43
N LEU A 36 -34.39 12.31 -12.54
CA LEU A 36 -35.44 12.28 -13.55
C LEU A 36 -36.76 11.76 -12.97
N ILE A 37 -36.72 10.65 -12.24
CA ILE A 37 -37.93 10.07 -11.60
C ILE A 37 -38.53 11.06 -10.59
N SER A 38 -37.69 11.79 -9.85
CA SER A 38 -38.15 12.79 -8.90
C SER A 38 -38.92 13.94 -9.56
N ALA A 39 -38.56 14.31 -10.80
CA ALA A 39 -39.21 15.39 -11.52
C ALA A 39 -40.62 15.01 -11.99
N PHE A 40 -40.85 13.75 -12.36
CA PHE A 40 -42.12 13.29 -12.94
C PHE A 40 -43.06 12.61 -11.93
N TYR A 41 -42.54 12.04 -10.84
CA TYR A 41 -43.34 11.20 -9.94
C TYR A 41 -43.45 11.75 -8.52
N SER A 42 -42.33 11.97 -7.82
CA SER A 42 -42.36 12.40 -6.42
C SER A 42 -41.02 12.96 -5.94
N TRP A 43 -41.07 14.04 -5.15
CA TRP A 43 -39.87 14.62 -4.54
C TRP A 43 -39.11 13.65 -3.61
N TYR A 44 -39.77 12.65 -3.01
CA TYR A 44 -39.12 11.71 -2.10
C TYR A 44 -37.99 10.90 -2.75
N PHE A 45 -37.96 10.78 -4.08
CA PHE A 45 -36.87 10.12 -4.81
C PHE A 45 -35.52 10.87 -4.68
N MET A 46 -35.52 12.14 -4.25
CA MET A 46 -34.30 12.88 -3.94
C MET A 46 -33.49 12.26 -2.80
N PHE A 47 -34.13 11.56 -1.85
CA PHE A 47 -33.40 10.83 -0.80
C PHE A 47 -32.63 9.64 -1.38
N GLY A 48 -33.21 8.93 -2.35
CA GLY A 48 -32.54 7.84 -3.08
C GLY A 48 -31.36 8.34 -3.91
N PHE A 49 -31.53 9.50 -4.57
CA PHE A 49 -30.43 10.18 -5.26
C PHE A 49 -29.27 10.48 -4.30
N ALA A 50 -29.55 11.13 -3.16
CA ALA A 50 -28.52 11.50 -2.20
C ALA A 50 -27.79 10.27 -1.64
N ALA A 51 -28.52 9.21 -1.29
CA ALA A 51 -27.93 7.97 -0.77
C ALA A 51 -26.98 7.31 -1.78
N LEU A 52 -27.39 7.18 -3.04
CA LEU A 52 -26.58 6.56 -4.10
C LEU A 52 -25.39 7.43 -4.49
N LEU A 53 -25.53 8.75 -4.50
CA LEU A 53 -24.42 9.66 -4.79
C LEU A 53 -23.35 9.57 -3.71
N VAL A 54 -23.74 9.62 -2.43
CA VAL A 54 -22.80 9.50 -1.31
C VAL A 54 -22.14 8.11 -1.31
N GLY A 55 -22.93 7.04 -1.49
CA GLY A 55 -22.40 5.68 -1.57
C GLY A 55 -21.37 5.51 -2.71
N GLY A 56 -21.69 6.03 -3.89
CA GLY A 56 -20.78 5.97 -5.04
C GLY A 56 -19.50 6.77 -4.83
N ALA A 57 -19.60 7.97 -4.23
CA ALA A 57 -18.45 8.79 -3.88
C ALA A 57 -17.53 8.10 -2.86
N VAL A 58 -18.10 7.42 -1.85
CA VAL A 58 -17.33 6.65 -0.86
C VAL A 58 -16.58 5.49 -1.51
N CYS A 59 -17.21 4.73 -2.40
CA CYS A 59 -16.56 3.65 -3.15
C CYS A 59 -15.35 4.16 -3.97
N ILE A 60 -15.52 5.29 -4.67
CA ILE A 60 -14.43 5.92 -5.43
C ILE A 60 -13.33 6.44 -4.50
N HIS A 61 -13.69 6.98 -3.33
CA HIS A 61 -12.72 7.44 -2.35
C HIS A 61 -11.84 6.32 -1.82
N PHE A 62 -12.39 5.14 -1.56
CA PHE A 62 -11.61 3.96 -1.19
C PHE A 62 -10.68 3.51 -2.31
N TYR A 63 -11.16 3.50 -3.56
CA TYR A 63 -10.32 3.21 -4.72
C TYR A 63 -9.15 4.20 -4.84
N ASN A 64 -9.41 5.49 -4.67
CA ASN A 64 -8.40 6.55 -4.76
C ASN A 64 -7.30 6.46 -3.71
N LYS A 65 -7.55 5.77 -2.59
CA LYS A 65 -6.57 5.52 -1.52
C LYS A 65 -5.74 4.25 -1.74
N THR A 66 -5.96 3.53 -2.83
CA THR A 66 -5.20 2.30 -3.11
C THR A 66 -3.78 2.65 -3.53
N ALA A 67 -2.80 1.92 -2.99
CA ALA A 67 -1.41 2.00 -3.43
C ALA A 67 -1.30 1.62 -4.92
N LYS A 68 -0.54 2.42 -5.67
CA LYS A 68 -0.18 2.14 -7.06
C LYS A 68 1.33 1.94 -7.21
N GLU A 69 2.14 2.66 -6.43
CA GLU A 69 3.60 2.57 -6.49
C GLU A 69 4.17 2.59 -5.08
N TYR A 70 5.21 1.80 -4.81
CA TYR A 70 6.03 1.90 -3.60
C TYR A 70 7.44 2.33 -3.99
N THR A 71 7.95 3.35 -3.33
CA THR A 71 9.34 3.78 -3.43
C THR A 71 10.07 3.42 -2.15
N TYR A 72 11.13 2.62 -2.26
CA TYR A 72 12.04 2.29 -1.17
C TYR A 72 13.21 3.24 -1.22
N GLU A 73 13.33 4.10 -0.22
CA GLU A 73 14.49 4.96 0.00
C GLU A 73 15.37 4.34 1.07
N PHE A 74 16.53 3.88 0.66
CA PHE A 74 17.58 3.40 1.54
C PHE A 74 18.47 4.56 1.99
N SER A 75 18.76 4.58 3.28
CA SER A 75 19.77 5.42 3.91
C SER A 75 20.58 4.60 4.91
N PRO A 76 21.84 4.95 5.20
CA PRO A 76 22.68 4.28 6.19
C PRO A 76 22.05 4.16 7.58
N SER A 77 21.10 5.03 7.91
CA SER A 77 20.44 5.05 9.22
C SER A 77 19.04 4.43 9.23
N ARG A 78 18.35 4.38 8.08
CA ARG A 78 16.95 3.97 7.97
C ARG A 78 16.56 3.51 6.57
N LEU A 79 15.51 2.70 6.52
CA LEU A 79 14.76 2.36 5.32
C LEU A 79 13.42 3.09 5.37
N LYS A 80 13.13 3.90 4.36
CA LYS A 80 11.87 4.61 4.23
C LYS A 80 11.08 4.06 3.06
N VAL A 81 9.84 3.67 3.29
CA VAL A 81 8.91 3.22 2.26
C VAL A 81 7.89 4.32 2.04
N ILE A 82 7.86 4.85 0.83
CA ILE A 82 6.90 5.85 0.37
C ILE A 82 5.87 5.14 -0.48
N GLU A 83 4.61 5.30 -0.13
CA GLU A 83 3.48 4.82 -0.93
C GLU A 83 2.94 5.95 -1.77
N LYS A 84 2.64 5.65 -3.03
CA LYS A 84 1.99 6.55 -3.95
C LYS A 84 0.63 5.98 -4.33
N ASP A 85 -0.42 6.73 -4.03
CA ASP A 85 -1.79 6.35 -4.32
C ASP A 85 -2.11 6.44 -5.83
N VAL A 86 -3.23 5.87 -6.27
CA VAL A 86 -3.75 5.98 -7.66
C VAL A 86 -3.90 7.44 -8.12
N VAL A 87 -4.14 8.39 -7.20
CA VAL A 87 -4.24 9.84 -7.46
C VAL A 87 -2.87 10.53 -7.47
N ASN A 88 -1.77 9.76 -7.51
CA ASN A 88 -0.38 10.24 -7.43
C ASN A 88 -0.04 11.01 -6.15
N ARG A 89 -0.80 10.83 -5.07
CA ARG A 89 -0.46 11.38 -3.76
C ARG A 89 0.58 10.49 -3.10
N GLN A 90 1.69 11.08 -2.67
CA GLN A 90 2.75 10.37 -1.97
C GLN A 90 2.58 10.54 -0.45
N ARG A 91 2.71 9.44 0.29
CA ARG A 91 2.75 9.43 1.75
C ARG A 91 3.88 8.53 2.24
N VAL A 92 4.49 8.89 3.35
CA VAL A 92 5.45 8.01 4.02
C VAL A 92 4.64 6.89 4.67
N TYR A 93 4.79 5.67 4.16
CA TYR A 93 4.09 4.50 4.67
C TYR A 93 4.81 3.90 5.87
N LEU A 94 6.13 3.81 5.79
CA LEU A 94 6.99 3.29 6.84
C LEU A 94 8.31 4.06 6.89
N ASP A 95 8.76 4.41 8.09
CA ASP A 95 10.12 4.88 8.35
C ASP A 95 10.73 3.94 9.39
N LEU A 96 11.68 3.11 8.96
CA LEU A 96 12.21 1.99 9.73
C LEU A 96 13.70 2.21 9.99
N LEU A 97 14.08 2.25 11.27
CA LEU A 97 15.46 2.40 11.68
C LEU A 97 16.16 1.04 11.72
N TRP A 98 17.39 0.96 11.20
CA TRP A 98 18.13 -0.32 11.15
C TRP A 98 18.37 -0.94 12.53
N LYS A 99 18.48 -0.12 13.58
CA LYS A 99 18.60 -0.59 14.98
C LYS A 99 17.42 -1.44 15.46
N ASP A 100 16.24 -1.28 14.87
CA ASP A 100 15.01 -1.95 15.29
C ASP A 100 14.73 -3.21 14.44
N VAL A 101 15.60 -3.49 13.45
CA VAL A 101 15.55 -4.67 12.59
C VAL A 101 16.10 -5.88 13.32
N CYS A 102 15.29 -6.93 13.37
CA CYS A 102 15.62 -8.19 14.03
C CYS A 102 16.07 -9.27 13.04
N GLY A 103 15.73 -9.16 11.76
CA GLY A 103 16.10 -10.14 10.74
C GLY A 103 15.75 -9.71 9.32
N PHE A 104 16.55 -10.16 8.36
CA PHE A 104 16.36 -9.93 6.93
C PHE A 104 16.53 -11.25 6.18
N GLU A 105 15.44 -11.76 5.63
CA GLU A 105 15.42 -13.09 4.98
C GLU A 105 14.54 -13.06 3.73
N ILE A 106 14.68 -14.07 2.87
CA ILE A 106 13.74 -14.30 1.78
C ILE A 106 12.43 -14.80 2.40
N MET A 107 11.29 -14.30 1.92
CA MET A 107 9.98 -14.72 2.41
C MET A 107 9.78 -16.22 2.11
N ASN A 108 9.70 -17.03 3.16
CA ASN A 108 9.46 -18.48 3.09
C ASN A 108 8.15 -18.90 3.79
N ASP A 109 7.43 -17.95 4.39
CA ASP A 109 6.30 -18.19 5.29
C ASP A 109 4.97 -17.64 4.73
N VAL A 110 3.84 -18.02 5.33
CA VAL A 110 2.50 -17.59 4.92
C VAL A 110 2.26 -16.12 5.29
N TYR A 111 1.76 -15.35 4.32
CA TYR A 111 1.35 -13.95 4.51
C TYR A 111 0.07 -13.84 5.33
N ASP A 112 0.08 -13.02 6.37
CA ASP A 112 -1.12 -12.62 7.13
C ASP A 112 -1.44 -11.13 6.92
N GLU A 113 -2.58 -10.87 6.29
CA GLU A 113 -3.09 -9.52 5.99
C GLU A 113 -3.27 -8.62 7.23
N LYS A 114 -3.35 -9.20 8.44
CA LYS A 114 -3.58 -8.42 9.67
C LYS A 114 -2.31 -8.01 10.39
N SER A 115 -1.25 -8.79 10.28
CA SER A 115 0.02 -8.55 10.99
C SER A 115 1.14 -8.05 10.08
N ASP A 116 1.09 -8.40 8.79
CA ASP A 116 2.18 -8.19 7.86
C ASP A 116 1.90 -6.97 6.97
N LEU A 117 2.94 -6.17 6.76
CA LEU A 117 2.91 -5.01 5.87
C LEU A 117 3.38 -5.45 4.49
N LEU A 118 2.46 -5.53 3.53
CA LEU A 118 2.79 -5.85 2.14
C LEU A 118 3.06 -4.58 1.33
N CYS A 119 4.34 -4.36 1.05
CA CYS A 119 4.85 -3.28 0.20
C CYS A 119 5.38 -3.84 -1.12
N ALA A 120 4.82 -4.94 -1.64
CA ALA A 120 5.15 -5.55 -2.93
C ALA A 120 3.89 -5.72 -3.78
N SER A 121 4.07 -6.00 -5.08
CA SER A 121 2.95 -6.29 -5.99
C SER A 121 2.12 -7.48 -5.49
N LYS A 122 2.78 -8.57 -5.13
CA LYS A 122 2.17 -9.76 -4.51
C LYS A 122 3.09 -10.33 -3.45
N ALA A 123 2.50 -10.91 -2.40
CA ALA A 123 3.26 -11.56 -1.33
C ALA A 123 4.01 -12.82 -1.80
N TYR A 124 3.53 -13.50 -2.85
CA TYR A 124 4.07 -14.78 -3.32
C TYR A 124 4.88 -14.68 -4.62
N GLU A 125 5.32 -13.48 -5.01
CA GLU A 125 6.19 -13.31 -6.18
C GLU A 125 7.64 -13.71 -5.86
N SER A 126 8.34 -14.30 -6.84
CA SER A 126 9.76 -14.63 -6.70
C SER A 126 10.58 -13.34 -6.52
N GLY A 127 11.28 -13.21 -5.40
CA GLY A 127 12.06 -12.02 -5.06
C GLY A 127 11.45 -11.15 -3.95
N VAL A 128 10.41 -11.61 -3.26
CA VAL A 128 9.92 -10.95 -2.04
C VAL A 128 10.85 -11.27 -0.86
N TRP A 129 11.39 -10.22 -0.26
CA TRP A 129 12.16 -10.26 0.96
C TRP A 129 11.33 -9.80 2.15
N GLN A 130 11.64 -10.35 3.32
CA GLN A 130 11.02 -9.98 4.59
C GLN A 130 12.02 -9.29 5.51
N ILE A 131 11.63 -8.14 6.06
CA ILE A 131 12.27 -7.51 7.22
C ILE A 131 11.37 -7.73 8.44
N VAL A 132 11.91 -8.37 9.47
CA VAL A 132 11.24 -8.46 10.77
C VAL A 132 11.78 -7.32 11.64
N PHE A 133 10.89 -6.49 12.16
CA PHE A 133 11.25 -5.35 13.01
C PHE A 133 10.36 -5.27 14.24
N LYS A 134 10.89 -4.64 15.29
CA LYS A 134 10.19 -4.51 16.57
C LYS A 134 9.60 -3.10 16.70
N VAL A 135 8.30 -3.01 16.93
CA VAL A 135 7.60 -1.76 17.25
C VAL A 135 6.84 -1.96 18.54
N ASP A 136 7.10 -1.13 19.55
CA ASP A 136 6.36 -1.11 20.83
C ASP A 136 6.14 -2.51 21.46
N ASN A 137 7.19 -3.34 21.39
CA ASN A 137 7.23 -4.71 21.90
C ASN A 137 6.51 -5.78 21.07
N GLU A 138 5.89 -5.42 19.95
CA GLU A 138 5.35 -6.34 18.95
C GLU A 138 6.33 -6.53 17.78
N LYS A 139 6.41 -7.75 17.26
CA LYS A 139 7.16 -8.04 16.03
C LYS A 139 6.24 -7.84 14.84
N LYS A 140 6.61 -6.94 13.93
CA LYS A 140 5.94 -6.76 12.65
C LYS A 140 6.85 -7.20 11.52
N ARG A 141 6.24 -7.65 10.42
CA ARG A 141 6.94 -8.10 9.23
C ARG A 141 6.64 -7.16 8.08
N LEU A 142 7.68 -6.67 7.42
CA LEU A 142 7.59 -5.91 6.18
C LEU A 142 7.96 -6.84 5.04
N LEU A 143 7.05 -7.04 4.09
CA LEU A 143 7.26 -7.78 2.86
C LEU A 143 7.44 -6.78 1.72
N PHE A 144 8.56 -6.85 1.00
CA PHE A 144 8.89 -5.92 -0.07
C PHE A 144 9.72 -6.63 -1.13
N ALA A 145 9.84 -6.07 -2.34
CA ALA A 145 10.51 -6.71 -3.47
C ALA A 145 11.78 -5.95 -3.88
N PRO A 146 12.81 -5.87 -3.03
CA PRO A 146 14.03 -5.13 -3.34
C PRO A 146 14.75 -5.70 -4.57
N ASP A 147 15.44 -4.85 -5.32
CA ASP A 147 16.41 -5.31 -6.32
C ASP A 147 17.67 -5.89 -5.67
N ASP A 148 18.47 -6.61 -6.45
CA ASP A 148 19.69 -7.27 -5.97
C ASP A 148 20.66 -6.28 -5.31
N TYR A 149 20.66 -5.02 -5.75
CA TYR A 149 21.53 -3.99 -5.20
C TYR A 149 21.09 -3.54 -3.80
N LEU A 150 19.80 -3.27 -3.62
CA LEU A 150 19.21 -2.93 -2.33
C LEU A 150 19.37 -4.10 -1.34
N VAL A 151 19.21 -5.34 -1.78
CA VAL A 151 19.48 -6.53 -0.95
C VAL A 151 20.91 -6.55 -0.44
N LEU A 152 21.90 -6.26 -1.30
CA LEU A 152 23.31 -6.22 -0.93
C LEU A 152 23.59 -5.12 0.10
N LEU A 153 23.03 -3.93 -0.10
CA LEU A 153 23.16 -2.81 0.83
C LEU A 153 22.58 -3.14 2.22
N ILE A 154 21.42 -3.80 2.28
CA ILE A 154 20.80 -4.21 3.54
C ILE A 154 21.65 -5.28 4.24
N LYS A 155 22.17 -6.27 3.51
CA LYS A 155 23.07 -7.29 4.05
C LYS A 155 24.37 -6.69 4.59
N GLU A 156 24.93 -5.70 3.90
CA GLU A 156 26.13 -5.00 4.35
C GLU A 156 25.90 -4.28 5.70
N ILE A 157 24.77 -3.60 5.86
CA ILE A 157 24.40 -2.98 7.14
C ILE A 157 24.17 -4.03 8.23
N ALA A 158 23.46 -5.12 7.93
CA ALA A 158 23.21 -6.18 8.90
C ALA A 158 24.52 -6.80 9.41
N ASN A 159 25.47 -7.10 8.50
CA ASN A 159 26.78 -7.67 8.85
C ASN A 159 27.67 -6.67 9.61
N ASN A 160 27.62 -5.38 9.26
CA ASN A 160 28.38 -4.35 9.99
C ASN A 160 27.83 -4.09 11.40
N GLY A 161 26.54 -4.36 11.63
CA GLY A 161 25.93 -4.31 12.96
C GLY A 161 26.34 -5.47 13.88
N GLU A 162 26.68 -6.63 13.33
CA GLU A 162 27.20 -7.77 14.09
C GLU A 162 28.69 -7.61 14.44
N ASN A 163 29.50 -7.04 13.55
CA ASN A 163 30.94 -6.82 13.79
C ASN A 163 31.26 -5.71 14.81
N ASN A 164 30.27 -4.93 15.24
CA ASN A 164 30.40 -3.87 16.26
C ASN A 164 29.80 -4.25 17.62
N LYS A 165 29.46 -5.53 17.84
CA LYS A 165 29.12 -6.09 19.17
C LYS A 165 30.26 -6.93 19.71
#